data_AF-A0A7J7HK58-F1
#
_entry.id   AF-A0A7J7HK58-F1
#
_cell.length_a   1.000
_cell.length_b   1.000
_cell.length_c   1.000
_cell.angle_alpha   90.00
_cell.angle_beta   90.00
_cell.angle_gamma   90.00
#
_symmetry.space_group_name_H-M   'P 1'
#
loop_
_entity.id
_entity.type
_entity.pdbx_description
1 polymer ?
#
loop_
_entity_poly.entity_id
_entity_poly.type
_entity_poly.pdbx_seq_one_letter_code
_entity_poly.pdbx_strand_id
1 'polypeptide(L)'
;MKQHNNYIDMEPAAVPDDAVSMLEDEVSCVINNLLDPSTGFFRNKALQKYISIGGQFYQEACEVEKKIHCFETNIQRPYFHVMALDENQLENWHFYLDFVEMQEDFDCAVNLYERCLIPCVVYPEFWMSYVEFMETMGGQELANFALGRTTKIFLKFLRLN
;
A
#
# COMPACT_ATOMS: atom_id res chain seq x y z
N MET A 1 24.61 41.84 -11.29
CA MET A 1 24.69 40.44 -11.74
C MET A 1 23.84 39.63 -10.76
N LYS A 2 22.52 39.54 -10.96
CA LYS A 2 21.81 38.44 -11.64
C LYS A 2 22.44 37.06 -11.38
N GLN A 3 21.87 36.32 -10.43
CA GLN A 3 21.37 34.96 -10.66
C GLN A 3 20.07 34.81 -9.84
N HIS A 4 18.95 34.86 -10.56
CA HIS A 4 17.68 34.28 -10.11
C HIS A 4 17.83 32.76 -10.26
N ASN A 5 17.62 32.00 -9.19
CA ASN A 5 17.32 30.58 -9.32
C ASN A 5 15.84 30.39 -9.06
N ASN A 6 15.15 30.02 -10.12
CA ASN A 6 13.74 29.71 -10.17
C ASN A 6 13.47 28.47 -9.32
N TYR A 7 12.64 28.63 -8.30
CA TYR A 7 11.99 27.52 -7.60
C TYR A 7 10.88 27.03 -8.55
N ILE A 8 11.09 25.88 -9.17
CA ILE A 8 10.05 25.16 -9.89
C ILE A 8 9.35 24.33 -8.83
N ASP A 9 8.13 24.73 -8.45
CA ASP A 9 7.18 23.83 -7.79
C ASP A 9 7.00 22.62 -8.71
N MET A 10 7.57 21.49 -8.31
CA MET A 10 7.33 20.21 -8.96
C MET A 10 6.22 19.54 -8.14
N GLU A 11 5.01 19.89 -8.51
CA GLU A 11 3.78 19.19 -8.13
C GLU A 11 3.99 17.68 -8.42
N PRO A 12 3.80 16.78 -7.44
CA PRO A 12 3.86 15.36 -7.73
C PRO A 12 2.69 15.07 -8.67
N ALA A 13 2.99 14.44 -9.81
CA ALA A 13 1.95 13.97 -10.72
C ALA A 13 1.09 12.95 -9.98
N ALA A 14 0.02 13.44 -9.37
CA ALA A 14 -1.04 12.62 -8.83
C ALA A 14 -1.55 11.75 -9.97
N VAL A 15 -1.69 10.45 -9.70
CA VAL A 15 -2.63 9.60 -10.43
C VAL A 15 -3.92 10.41 -10.57
N PRO A 16 -4.50 10.58 -11.77
CA PRO A 16 -5.61 11.50 -11.95
C PRO A 16 -6.78 11.07 -11.06
N ASP A 17 -6.91 11.77 -9.94
CA ASP A 17 -7.95 11.71 -8.90
C ASP A 17 -9.35 11.72 -9.53
N ASP A 18 -9.46 12.35 -10.70
CA ASP A 18 -10.62 12.34 -11.59
C ASP A 18 -11.14 10.93 -11.90
N ALA A 19 -10.29 9.95 -12.24
CA ALA A 19 -10.76 8.64 -12.71
C ALA A 19 -11.35 7.78 -11.57
N VAL A 20 -10.80 7.88 -10.36
CA VAL A 20 -11.30 7.20 -9.16
C VAL A 20 -12.57 7.89 -8.67
N SER A 21 -12.59 9.22 -8.65
CA SER A 21 -13.78 10.02 -8.32
C SER A 21 -14.96 9.74 -9.26
N MET A 22 -14.72 9.61 -10.57
CA MET A 22 -15.76 9.29 -11.55
C MET A 22 -16.41 7.91 -11.30
N LEU A 23 -15.63 6.92 -10.83
CA LEU A 23 -16.12 5.56 -10.56
C LEU A 23 -16.90 5.49 -9.24
N GLU A 24 -16.43 6.18 -8.20
CA GLU A 24 -17.13 6.27 -6.90
C GLU A 24 -18.49 6.95 -7.03
N ASP A 25 -18.58 7.99 -7.86
CA ASP A 25 -19.83 8.68 -8.17
C ASP A 25 -20.81 7.77 -8.92
N GLU A 26 -20.32 6.93 -9.84
CA GLU A 26 -21.13 5.94 -10.54
C GLU A 26 -21.65 4.85 -9.59
N VAL A 27 -20.79 4.31 -8.72
CA VAL A 27 -21.16 3.32 -7.70
C VAL A 27 -22.22 3.89 -6.75
N SER A 28 -21.99 5.10 -6.25
CA SER A 28 -22.92 5.81 -5.34
C SER A 28 -24.27 6.05 -6.00
N CYS A 29 -24.28 6.44 -7.27
CA CYS A 29 -25.50 6.60 -8.05
C CYS A 29 -26.28 5.28 -8.20
N VAL A 30 -25.59 4.18 -8.49
CA VAL A 30 -26.22 2.85 -8.61
C VAL A 30 -26.83 2.39 -7.28
N ILE A 31 -26.14 2.60 -6.16
CA ILE A 31 -26.64 2.25 -4.83
C ILE A 31 -27.87 3.08 -4.48
N ASN A 32 -27.84 4.39 -4.70
CA ASN A 32 -29.00 5.27 -4.44
C ASN A 32 -30.24 4.84 -5.25
N ASN A 33 -30.06 4.48 -6.52
CA ASN A 33 -31.13 3.99 -7.37
C ASN A 33 -31.71 2.63 -6.93
N LEU A 34 -30.94 1.82 -6.21
CA LEU A 34 -31.40 0.54 -5.64
C LEU A 34 -32.26 0.73 -4.39
N LEU A 35 -31.89 1.71 -3.55
CA LEU A 35 -32.50 1.97 -2.25
C LEU A 35 -33.80 2.80 -2.35
N ASP A 36 -34.00 3.53 -3.45
CA ASP A 36 -35.20 4.34 -3.64
C ASP A 36 -36.49 3.46 -3.76
N PRO A 37 -37.51 3.69 -2.92
CA PRO A 37 -38.80 2.97 -2.96
C PRO A 37 -39.64 3.25 -4.21
N SER A 38 -39.42 4.38 -4.89
CA SER A 38 -40.24 4.85 -6.01
C SER A 38 -39.88 4.21 -7.36
N THR A 39 -38.70 3.58 -7.45
CA THR A 39 -38.07 3.06 -8.67
C THR A 39 -38.36 1.58 -8.94
N GLY A 40 -39.51 1.06 -8.52
CA GLY A 40 -39.86 -0.38 -8.58
C GLY A 40 -39.57 -1.09 -9.92
N PHE A 41 -39.72 -0.42 -11.07
CA PHE A 41 -39.38 -0.96 -12.40
C PHE A 41 -37.90 -0.76 -12.79
N PHE A 42 -37.26 0.33 -12.36
CA PHE A 42 -35.84 0.61 -12.64
C PHE A 42 -34.88 -0.14 -11.70
N ARG A 43 -35.38 -0.65 -10.57
CA ARG A 43 -34.60 -1.42 -9.58
C ARG A 43 -33.96 -2.66 -10.17
N ASN A 44 -34.62 -3.37 -11.10
CA ASN A 44 -34.03 -4.52 -11.76
C ASN A 44 -32.81 -4.11 -12.61
N LYS A 45 -32.91 -3.02 -13.37
CA LYS A 45 -31.78 -2.47 -14.16
C LYS A 45 -30.63 -1.98 -13.26
N ALA A 46 -30.95 -1.32 -12.15
CA ALA A 46 -29.97 -0.90 -11.16
C ALA A 46 -29.27 -2.10 -10.50
N LEU A 47 -30.02 -3.18 -10.21
CA LEU A 47 -29.47 -4.42 -9.64
C LEU A 47 -28.52 -5.11 -10.62
N GLN A 48 -28.88 -5.19 -11.90
CA GLN A 48 -27.99 -5.75 -12.92
C GLN A 48 -26.69 -4.94 -13.03
N LYS A 49 -26.78 -3.61 -12.98
CA LYS A 49 -25.59 -2.74 -12.94
C LYS A 49 -24.73 -2.99 -11.71
N TYR A 50 -25.33 -3.04 -10.52
CA TYR A 50 -24.62 -3.32 -9.27
C TYR A 50 -23.88 -4.65 -9.31
N ILE A 51 -24.54 -5.72 -9.78
CA ILE A 51 -23.93 -7.04 -9.93
C ILE A 51 -22.77 -6.98 -10.94
N SER A 52 -22.95 -6.29 -12.06
CA SER A 52 -21.91 -6.13 -13.07
C SER A 52 -20.68 -5.41 -12.52
N ILE A 53 -20.88 -4.30 -11.82
CA ILE A 53 -19.81 -3.50 -11.21
C ILE A 53 -19.10 -4.32 -10.13
N GLY A 54 -19.84 -4.97 -9.23
CA GLY A 54 -19.26 -5.85 -8.21
C GLY A 54 -18.47 -7.02 -8.81
N GLY A 55 -18.93 -7.57 -9.94
CA GLY A 55 -18.22 -8.59 -10.69
C GLY A 55 -16.90 -8.10 -11.28
N GLN A 56 -16.83 -6.85 -11.74
CA GLN A 56 -15.59 -6.22 -12.22
C GLN A 56 -14.58 -6.06 -11.08
N PHE A 57 -14.99 -5.47 -9.95
CA PHE A 57 -14.12 -5.33 -8.78
C PHE A 57 -13.59 -6.67 -8.26
N TYR A 58 -14.46 -7.70 -8.21
CA TYR A 58 -14.03 -9.04 -7.83
C TYR A 58 -12.98 -9.60 -8.79
N GLN A 59 -13.18 -9.44 -10.10
CA GLN A 59 -12.23 -9.91 -11.09
C GLN A 59 -10.87 -9.19 -10.96
N GLU A 60 -10.88 -7.87 -10.80
CA GLU A 60 -9.67 -7.07 -10.57
C GLU A 60 -8.94 -7.53 -9.30
N ALA A 61 -9.67 -7.72 -8.20
CA ALA A 61 -9.10 -8.23 -6.95
C ALA A 61 -8.47 -9.61 -7.12
N CYS A 62 -9.10 -10.52 -7.86
CA CYS A 62 -8.52 -11.83 -8.18
C CYS A 62 -7.24 -11.72 -9.02
N GLU A 63 -7.15 -10.78 -9.96
CA GLU A 63 -5.91 -10.57 -10.71
C GLU A 63 -4.79 -10.03 -9.82
N VAL A 64 -5.09 -9.15 -8.86
CA VAL A 64 -4.13 -8.70 -7.86
C VAL A 64 -3.69 -9.86 -6.97
N GLU A 65 -4.64 -10.65 -6.44
CA GLU A 65 -4.36 -11.84 -5.62
C GLU A 65 -3.41 -12.80 -6.33
N LYS A 66 -3.67 -13.11 -7.61
CA LYS A 66 -2.80 -13.99 -8.40
C LYS A 66 -1.36 -13.49 -8.50
N LYS A 67 -1.15 -12.18 -8.60
CA LYS A 67 0.19 -11.58 -8.69
C LYS A 67 0.95 -11.72 -7.37
N ILE A 68 0.27 -11.58 -6.23
CA ILE A 68 0.91 -11.59 -4.91
C ILE A 68 0.92 -12.97 -4.24
N HIS A 69 0.15 -13.93 -4.77
CA HIS A 69 -0.08 -15.23 -4.16
C HIS A 69 1.21 -15.96 -3.78
N CYS A 70 2.20 -15.98 -4.67
CA CYS A 70 3.48 -16.64 -4.40
C CYS A 70 4.18 -16.06 -3.17
N PHE A 71 4.20 -14.73 -3.01
CA PHE A 71 4.82 -14.09 -1.85
C PHE A 71 4.06 -14.41 -0.56
N GLU A 72 2.72 -14.33 -0.59
CA GLU A 72 1.88 -14.57 0.59
C GLU A 72 1.99 -16.03 1.08
N THR A 73 2.01 -17.01 0.16
CA THR A 73 2.17 -18.42 0.55
C THR A 73 3.53 -18.75 1.18
N ASN A 74 4.55 -17.94 0.90
CA ASN A 74 5.90 -18.11 1.45
C ASN A 74 6.10 -17.42 2.81
N ILE A 75 5.13 -16.62 3.28
CA ILE A 75 5.18 -15.99 4.60
C ILE A 75 4.69 -17.01 5.65
N GLN A 76 5.63 -17.64 6.37
CA GLN A 76 5.31 -18.63 7.41
C GLN A 76 5.06 -17.98 8.78
N ARG A 77 5.72 -16.85 9.06
CA ARG A 77 5.68 -16.18 10.35
C ARG A 77 5.26 -14.71 10.21
N PRO A 78 3.95 -14.40 10.34
CA PRO A 78 3.43 -13.03 10.17
C PRO A 78 3.48 -12.17 11.45
N TYR A 79 4.13 -12.64 12.51
CA TYR A 79 4.21 -11.97 13.81
C TYR A 79 5.65 -11.88 14.30
N PHE A 80 5.90 -10.96 15.23
CA PHE A 80 7.22 -10.81 15.84
C PHE A 80 7.59 -12.03 16.69
N HIS A 81 8.82 -12.51 16.54
CA HIS A 81 9.40 -13.55 17.36
C HIS A 81 10.90 -13.30 17.56
N VAL A 82 11.45 -13.71 18.69
CA VAL A 82 12.86 -13.44 19.05
C VAL A 82 13.86 -14.25 18.23
N MET A 83 13.45 -15.43 17.73
CA MET A 83 14.27 -16.22 16.82
C MET A 83 14.35 -15.55 15.45
N ALA A 84 15.52 -15.62 14.83
CA ALA A 84 15.70 -15.18 13.46
C ALA A 84 14.68 -15.85 12.52
N LEU A 85 14.24 -15.12 11.50
CA LEU A 85 13.64 -15.68 10.29
C LEU A 85 14.70 -16.48 9.54
N ASP A 86 14.25 -17.50 8.82
CA ASP A 86 15.04 -18.21 7.84
C ASP A 86 15.33 -17.30 6.63
N GLU A 87 16.45 -17.60 5.97
CA GLU A 87 16.94 -16.83 4.82
C GLU A 87 15.92 -16.76 3.68
N ASN A 88 15.18 -17.86 3.44
CA ASN A 88 14.14 -17.90 2.41
C ASN A 88 12.98 -16.92 2.71
N GLN A 89 12.60 -16.76 3.99
CA GLN A 89 11.58 -15.77 4.36
C GLN A 89 12.09 -14.33 4.22
N LEU A 90 13.36 -14.07 4.51
CA LEU A 90 13.98 -12.75 4.33
C LEU A 90 14.05 -12.39 2.83
N GLU A 91 14.53 -13.30 1.99
CA GLU A 91 14.54 -13.11 0.52
C GLU A 91 13.13 -12.87 -0.03
N ASN A 92 12.13 -13.64 0.43
CA ASN A 92 10.75 -13.45 0.00
C ASN A 92 10.22 -12.05 0.35
N TRP A 93 10.57 -11.52 1.53
CA TRP A 93 10.19 -10.15 1.89
C TRP A 93 10.87 -9.10 1.01
N HIS A 94 12.16 -9.27 0.70
CA HIS A 94 12.85 -8.39 -0.24
C HIS A 94 12.17 -8.39 -1.61
N PHE A 95 11.93 -9.56 -2.20
CA PHE A 95 11.26 -9.64 -3.51
C PHE A 95 9.83 -9.09 -3.49
N TYR A 96 9.11 -9.25 -2.38
CA TYR A 96 7.76 -8.70 -2.26
C TYR A 96 7.77 -7.17 -2.15
N LEU A 97 8.72 -6.59 -1.41
CA LEU A 97 8.90 -5.14 -1.33
C LEU A 97 9.31 -4.56 -2.68
N ASP A 98 10.29 -5.18 -3.36
CA ASP A 98 10.69 -4.76 -4.72
C ASP A 98 9.48 -4.80 -5.67
N PHE A 99 8.64 -5.85 -5.59
CA PHE A 99 7.45 -5.96 -6.42
C PHE A 99 6.45 -4.82 -6.20
N VAL A 100 6.18 -4.42 -4.94
CA VAL A 100 5.20 -3.38 -4.65
C VAL A 100 5.71 -1.98 -5.01
N GLU A 101 7.01 -1.72 -4.82
CA GLU A 101 7.63 -0.45 -5.21
C GLU A 101 7.53 -0.23 -6.73
N MET A 102 7.65 -1.30 -7.52
CA MET A 102 7.48 -1.25 -8.97
C MET A 102 6.04 -1.01 -9.42
N GLN A 103 5.03 -1.15 -8.56
CA GLN A 103 3.64 -0.83 -8.90
C GLN A 103 3.32 0.67 -8.78
N GLU A 104 4.23 1.48 -8.23
CA GLU A 104 4.06 2.93 -8.01
C GLU A 104 2.81 3.32 -7.17
N ASP A 105 2.26 2.37 -6.41
CA ASP A 105 1.18 2.61 -5.45
C ASP A 105 1.78 2.85 -4.06
N PHE A 106 1.80 4.13 -3.67
CA PHE A 106 2.37 4.56 -2.40
C PHE A 106 1.69 3.90 -1.20
N ASP A 107 0.36 3.91 -1.14
CA ASP A 107 -0.38 3.41 0.02
C ASP A 107 -0.21 1.88 0.15
N CYS A 108 -0.23 1.16 -0.97
CA CYS A 108 0.06 -0.27 -0.97
C CYS A 108 1.48 -0.58 -0.49
N ALA A 109 2.48 0.17 -0.96
CA ALA A 109 3.87 -0.01 -0.56
C ALA A 109 4.07 0.27 0.94
N VAL A 110 3.53 1.38 1.45
CA VAL A 110 3.57 1.72 2.88
C VAL A 110 2.93 0.62 3.72
N ASN A 111 1.74 0.15 3.33
CA ASN A 111 1.05 -0.93 4.05
C ASN A 111 1.88 -2.21 4.08
N LEU A 112 2.55 -2.56 2.97
CA LEU A 112 3.39 -3.75 2.92
C LEU A 112 4.65 -3.59 3.79
N TYR A 113 5.30 -2.42 3.77
CA TYR A 113 6.44 -2.11 4.62
C TYR A 113 6.10 -2.21 6.10
N GLU A 114 5.01 -1.59 6.53
CA GLU A 114 4.56 -1.67 7.93
C GLU A 114 4.28 -3.12 8.35
N ARG A 115 3.75 -3.94 7.45
CA ARG A 115 3.50 -5.36 7.70
C ARG A 115 4.79 -6.17 7.75
N CYS A 116 5.74 -5.92 6.85
CA CYS A 116 7.06 -6.55 6.81
C CYS A 116 7.83 -6.31 8.11
N LEU A 117 7.76 -5.09 8.64
CA LEU A 117 8.46 -4.71 9.86
C LEU A 117 7.92 -5.38 11.14
N ILE A 118 6.77 -6.08 11.10
CA ILE A 118 6.28 -6.85 12.25
C ILE A 118 7.21 -8.05 12.54
N PRO A 119 7.40 -9.02 11.61
CA PRO A 119 8.36 -10.10 11.81
C PRO A 119 9.81 -9.67 11.58
N CYS A 120 10.07 -8.66 10.75
CA CYS A 120 11.42 -8.21 10.38
C CYS A 120 11.96 -7.06 11.25
N VAL A 121 11.35 -6.76 12.40
CA VAL A 121 11.66 -5.57 13.20
C VAL A 121 13.12 -5.45 13.63
N VAL A 122 13.82 -6.58 13.82
CA VAL A 122 15.21 -6.66 14.30
C VAL A 122 16.25 -6.58 13.19
N TYR A 123 15.81 -6.52 11.93
CA TYR A 123 16.64 -6.54 10.73
C TYR A 123 16.76 -5.09 10.19
N PRO A 124 17.89 -4.41 10.40
CA PRO A 124 18.05 -3.00 10.01
C PRO A 124 17.83 -2.75 8.51
N GLU A 125 18.14 -3.72 7.65
CA GLU A 125 18.03 -3.64 6.20
C GLU A 125 16.61 -3.27 5.73
N PHE A 126 15.57 -3.82 6.34
CA PHE A 126 14.18 -3.48 5.99
C PHE A 126 13.79 -2.07 6.44
N TRP A 127 14.35 -1.59 7.56
CA TRP A 127 14.15 -0.21 7.99
C TRP A 127 14.87 0.78 7.07
N MET A 128 16.08 0.45 6.61
CA MET A 128 16.83 1.29 5.67
C MET A 128 16.09 1.38 4.34
N SER A 129 15.64 0.25 3.80
CA SER A 129 14.81 0.20 2.59
C SER A 129 13.56 1.05 2.73
N TYR A 130 12.85 0.96 3.86
CA TYR A 130 11.64 1.74 4.10
C TYR A 130 11.89 3.25 4.15
N VAL A 131 12.98 3.67 4.79
CA VAL A 131 13.37 5.08 4.85
C VAL A 131 13.73 5.60 3.45
N GLU A 132 14.52 4.84 2.68
CA GLU A 132 14.91 5.21 1.31
C GLU A 132 13.71 5.31 0.37
N PHE A 133 12.76 4.37 0.47
CA PHE A 133 11.48 4.44 -0.24
C PHE A 133 10.72 5.73 0.11
N MET A 134 10.55 6.03 1.40
CA MET A 134 9.85 7.23 1.86
C MET A 134 10.52 8.54 1.41
N GLU A 135 11.86 8.58 1.41
CA GLU A 135 12.61 9.74 0.90
C GLU A 135 12.42 9.92 -0.61
N THR A 136 12.46 8.83 -1.38
CA THR A 136 12.27 8.85 -2.83
C THR A 136 10.88 9.34 -3.22
N MET A 137 9.86 9.01 -2.42
CA MET A 137 8.48 9.47 -2.61
C MET A 137 8.23 10.90 -2.09
N GLY A 138 9.27 11.63 -1.64
CA GLY A 138 9.17 13.00 -1.15
C GLY A 138 8.67 13.13 0.30
N GLY A 139 8.49 12.01 1.01
CA GLY A 139 7.98 11.93 2.37
C GLY A 139 9.06 12.10 3.44
N GLN A 140 9.81 13.20 3.44
CA GLN A 140 10.93 13.42 4.37
C GLN A 140 10.51 13.31 5.85
N GLU A 141 9.33 13.78 6.22
CA GLU A 141 8.82 13.66 7.59
C GLU A 141 8.50 12.21 7.97
N LEU A 142 7.96 11.43 7.03
CA LEU A 142 7.66 10.00 7.22
C LEU A 142 8.95 9.18 7.34
N ALA A 143 9.96 9.47 6.51
CA ALA A 143 11.29 8.90 6.60
C ALA A 143 11.93 9.16 7.99
N ASN A 144 11.89 10.40 8.47
CA ASN A 144 12.36 10.76 9.81
C ASN A 144 11.60 10.03 10.92
N PHE A 145 10.28 9.87 10.76
CA PHE A 145 9.46 9.13 11.72
C PHE A 145 9.84 7.65 11.76
N ALA A 146 10.04 7.01 10.60
CA ALA A 146 10.52 5.63 10.50
C ALA A 146 11.88 5.48 11.20
N LEU A 147 12.85 6.35 10.89
CA LEU A 147 14.18 6.35 11.53
C LEU A 147 14.10 6.52 13.06
N GLY A 148 13.21 7.39 13.53
CA GLY A 148 12.93 7.58 14.95
C GLY A 148 12.38 6.32 15.63
N ARG A 149 11.55 5.54 14.95
CA ARG A 149 11.07 4.22 15.42
C ARG A 149 12.21 3.22 15.48
N THR A 150 12.98 3.10 14.40
CA THR A 150 14.16 2.22 14.29
C THR A 150 15.07 2.42 15.50
N THR A 151 15.49 3.68 15.75
CA THR A 151 16.39 4.01 16.86
C THR A 151 15.84 3.58 18.22
N LYS A 152 14.55 3.83 18.48
CA LYS A 152 13.90 3.43 19.74
C LYS A 152 13.88 1.91 19.91
N ILE A 153 13.64 1.16 18.83
CA ILE A 153 13.57 -0.30 18.85
C ILE A 153 14.95 -0.89 19.13
N PHE A 154 15.97 -0.47 18.38
CA PHE A 154 17.34 -0.98 18.59
C PHE A 154 17.92 -0.60 19.95
N LEU A 155 17.64 0.60 20.46
CA LEU A 155 18.04 0.99 21.81
C LEU A 155 17.36 0.14 22.90
N LYS A 156 16.13 -0.35 22.67
CA LYS A 156 15.47 -1.29 23.59
C LYS A 156 16.12 -2.66 23.53
N PHE A 157 16.43 -3.18 22.34
CA PHE A 157 17.11 -4.46 22.19
C PHE A 157 18.52 -4.45 22.79
N LEU A 158 19.25 -3.35 22.66
CA LEU A 158 20.58 -3.18 23.29
C LEU A 158 20.53 -3.12 24.82
N ARG A 159 19.38 -2.77 25.43
CA ARG A 159 19.21 -2.73 26.89
C ARG A 159 18.71 -4.04 27.49
N LEU A 160 18.24 -4.96 26.66
CA LEU A 160 17.68 -6.25 27.08
C LEU A 160 18.67 -7.42 26.94
N ASN A 161 19.83 -7.18 26.32
CA ASN A 161 20.98 -8.09 26.25
C ASN A 161 22.11 -7.57 27.14
#